data_AF-A0A6N9TN19-F1
#
_entry.id   AF-A0A6N9TN19-F1
#
_cell.length_a   1.000
_cell.length_b   1.000
_cell.length_c   1.000
_cell.angle_alpha   90.00
_cell.angle_beta   90.00
_cell.angle_gamma   90.00
#
_symmetry.space_group_name_H-M   'P 1'
#
loop_
_entity.id
_entity.type
_entity.pdbx_description
1 polymer ?
#
loop_
_entity_poly.entity_id
_entity_poly.type
_entity_poly.pdbx_seq_one_letter_code
_entity_poly.pdbx_strand_id
1 'polypeptide(L)'
;MRIKLPLRERVVEYHKMFHDYMKHVATLSTGCILIMIAFLEKLSSEPDATGAIVLAIISFVVSIVGTVAAQVGNMEQLGAQDISFGLNSISAVGMIGAWAGFLVGISSLAYFGVINVVV
;
A
#
# COMPACT_ATOMS: atom_id res chain seq x y z
N MET A 1 2.49 32.51 -13.64
CA MET A 1 1.03 32.78 -13.69
C MET A 1 0.30 31.58 -13.08
N ARG A 2 -0.19 31.63 -11.83
CA ARG A 2 -0.96 30.52 -11.25
C ARG A 2 -2.40 30.62 -11.75
N ILE A 3 -2.75 29.85 -12.77
CA ILE A 3 -4.14 29.70 -13.22
C ILE A 3 -4.90 29.10 -12.04
N LYS A 4 -5.82 29.86 -11.44
CA LYS A 4 -6.68 29.34 -10.38
C LYS A 4 -7.71 28.42 -11.05
N LEU A 5 -7.46 27.12 -11.05
CA LEU A 5 -8.44 26.12 -11.49
C LEU A 5 -9.75 26.28 -10.69
N PRO A 6 -10.93 26.11 -11.31
CA PRO A 6 -12.21 26.05 -10.62
C PRO A 6 -12.21 24.93 -9.57
N LEU A 7 -12.98 25.12 -8.49
CA LEU A 7 -12.97 24.23 -7.32
C LEU A 7 -13.18 22.75 -7.67
N ARG A 8 -14.08 22.47 -8.62
CA ARG A 8 -14.38 21.11 -9.09
C ARG A 8 -13.17 20.43 -9.72
N GLU A 9 -12.39 21.15 -10.53
CA GLU A 9 -11.19 20.59 -11.17
C GLU A 9 -10.13 20.24 -10.13
N ARG A 10 -9.94 21.09 -9.10
CA ARG A 10 -9.00 20.80 -8.00
C ARG A 10 -9.39 19.55 -7.22
N VAL A 11 -10.68 19.36 -6.98
CA VAL A 11 -11.18 18.18 -6.25
C VAL A 11 -10.97 16.91 -7.06
N VAL A 12 -11.26 16.94 -8.36
CA VAL A 12 -10.98 15.81 -9.26
C VAL A 12 -9.48 15.53 -9.33
N GLU A 13 -8.64 16.56 -9.41
CA GLU A 13 -7.18 16.41 -9.42
C GLU A 13 -6.67 15.79 -8.11
N TYR A 14 -7.21 16.21 -6.96
CA TYR A 14 -6.91 15.59 -5.66
C TYR A 14 -7.25 14.09 -5.63
N HIS A 15 -8.45 13.71 -6.08
CA HIS A 15 -8.86 12.29 -6.09
C HIS A 15 -8.03 11.45 -7.08
N LYS A 16 -7.56 12.06 -8.18
CA LYS A 16 -6.62 11.41 -9.11
C LYS A 16 -5.26 11.17 -8.47
N MET A 17 -4.69 12.20 -7.84
CA MET A 17 -3.42 12.09 -7.10
C MET A 17 -3.51 11.02 -6.00
N PHE A 18 -4.63 10.98 -5.26
CA PHE A 18 -4.87 9.95 -4.25
C PHE A 18 -4.92 8.54 -4.86
N HIS A 19 -5.65 8.36 -5.96
CA HIS A 19 -5.74 7.08 -6.65
C HIS A 19 -4.37 6.60 -7.19
N ASP A 20 -3.58 7.51 -7.77
CA ASP A 20 -2.23 7.23 -8.25
C ASP A 20 -1.27 6.86 -7.11
N TYR A 21 -1.34 7.58 -5.98
CA TYR A 21 -0.58 7.24 -4.79
C TYR A 21 -0.91 5.83 -4.27
N MET A 22 -2.20 5.48 -4.17
CA MET A 22 -2.62 4.13 -3.76
C MET A 22 -2.11 3.04 -4.72
N LYS A 23 -2.11 3.28 -6.04
CA LYS A 23 -1.51 2.34 -7.02
C LYS A 23 -0.02 2.13 -6.75
N HIS A 24 0.72 3.20 -6.46
CA HIS A 24 2.16 3.08 -6.15
C HIS A 24 2.42 2.19 -4.93
N VAL A 25 1.64 2.35 -3.86
CA VAL A 25 1.75 1.50 -2.66
C VAL A 25 1.45 0.05 -2.99
N ALA A 26 0.40 -0.22 -3.78
CA ALA A 26 0.04 -1.56 -4.22
C ALA A 26 1.17 -2.20 -5.06
N THR A 27 1.70 -1.48 -6.06
CA THR A 27 2.79 -1.98 -6.92
C THR A 27 4.05 -2.26 -6.12
N LEU A 28 4.43 -1.38 -5.19
CA LEU A 28 5.60 -1.59 -4.35
C LEU A 28 5.43 -2.82 -3.45
N SER A 29 4.24 -2.97 -2.83
CA SER A 29 3.90 -4.15 -2.02
C SER A 29 3.99 -5.45 -2.83
N THR A 30 3.43 -5.47 -4.03
CA THR A 30 3.53 -6.62 -4.95
C THR A 30 4.98 -6.90 -5.35
N GLY A 31 5.75 -5.87 -5.65
CA GLY A 31 7.18 -5.99 -5.96
C GLY A 31 7.96 -6.64 -4.82
N CYS A 32 7.71 -6.23 -3.57
CA CYS A 32 8.30 -6.86 -2.38
C CYS A 32 7.92 -8.34 -2.27
N ILE A 33 6.65 -8.70 -2.50
CA ILE A 33 6.21 -10.11 -2.48
C ILE A 33 6.95 -10.94 -3.53
N LEU A 34 7.02 -10.46 -4.77
CA LEU A 34 7.67 -11.19 -5.86
C LEU A 34 9.17 -11.38 -5.60
N ILE A 35 9.84 -10.35 -5.10
CA ILE A 35 11.26 -10.43 -4.69
C ILE A 35 11.42 -11.48 -3.59
N MET A 36 10.61 -11.44 -2.53
CA MET A 36 10.69 -12.43 -1.46
C MET A 36 10.50 -13.86 -1.96
N ILE A 37 9.49 -14.11 -2.79
CA ILE A 37 9.24 -15.44 -3.37
C ILE A 37 10.42 -15.89 -4.25
N ALA A 38 10.95 -14.99 -5.08
CA ALA A 38 12.08 -15.30 -5.97
C ALA A 38 13.37 -15.62 -5.21
N PHE A 39 13.57 -15.03 -4.04
CA PHE A 39 14.73 -15.30 -3.19
C PHE A 39 14.52 -16.43 -2.18
N LEU A 40 13.27 -16.86 -1.95
CA LEU A 40 12.94 -17.90 -0.97
C LEU A 40 13.71 -19.21 -1.23
N GLU A 41 13.83 -19.59 -2.51
CA GLU A 41 14.55 -20.81 -2.93
C GLU A 41 16.08 -20.66 -2.89
N LYS A 42 16.59 -19.43 -2.80
CA LYS A 42 18.03 -19.13 -2.73
C LYS A 42 18.52 -18.87 -1.31
N LEU A 43 17.61 -18.70 -0.35
CA LEU A 43 17.94 -18.57 1.06
C LEU A 43 18.43 -19.93 1.61
N SER A 44 19.34 -19.85 2.58
CA SER A 44 20.11 -20.97 3.13
C SER A 44 19.26 -22.20 3.49
N SER A 45 19.88 -23.37 3.60
CA SER A 45 19.17 -24.64 3.86
C SER A 45 18.34 -24.66 5.16
N GLU A 46 18.64 -23.76 6.12
CA GLU A 46 17.90 -23.56 7.37
C GLU A 46 17.85 -22.06 7.72
N PRO A 47 16.94 -21.26 7.11
CA PRO A 47 16.85 -19.84 7.39
C PRO A 47 16.24 -19.61 8.77
N ASP A 48 16.88 -18.74 9.57
CA ASP A 48 16.34 -18.34 10.86
C ASP A 48 15.22 -17.31 10.65
N ALA A 49 14.24 -17.29 11.56
CA ALA A 49 13.09 -16.39 11.52
C ALA A 49 12.19 -16.48 10.26
N THR A 50 11.95 -17.67 9.72
CA THR A 50 10.98 -17.90 8.61
C THR A 50 9.59 -17.30 8.85
N GLY A 51 9.15 -17.22 10.12
CA GLY A 51 7.90 -16.54 10.49
C GLY A 51 7.85 -15.06 10.09
N ALA A 52 8.99 -14.37 10.02
CA ALA A 52 9.09 -12.98 9.59
C ALA A 52 8.79 -12.81 8.08
N ILE A 53 9.16 -13.77 7.23
CA ILE A 53 8.78 -13.75 5.82
C ILE A 53 7.27 -13.94 5.68
N VAL A 54 6.71 -14.92 6.39
CA VAL A 54 5.26 -15.21 6.34
C VAL A 54 4.47 -13.97 6.79
N LEU A 55 4.87 -13.35 7.89
CA LEU A 55 4.28 -12.10 8.37
C LEU A 55 4.43 -10.98 7.34
N ALA A 56 5.59 -10.85 6.68
CA ALA A 56 5.80 -9.83 5.66
C ALA A 56 4.86 -9.99 4.47
N ILE A 57 4.74 -11.22 3.93
CA ILE A 57 3.86 -11.54 2.80
C ILE A 57 2.40 -11.22 3.16
N ILE A 58 1.91 -11.72 4.30
CA ILE A 58 0.53 -11.48 4.74
C ILE A 58 0.27 -9.97 4.90
N SER A 59 1.22 -9.24 5.49
CA SER A 59 1.08 -7.79 5.71
C SER A 59 1.08 -7.00 4.40
N PHE A 60 1.88 -7.39 3.41
CA PHE A 60 1.82 -6.79 2.06
C PHE A 60 0.52 -7.13 1.32
N VAL A 61 -0.05 -8.32 1.52
CA VAL A 61 -1.38 -8.65 0.98
C VAL A 61 -2.45 -7.77 1.62
N VAL A 62 -2.43 -7.60 2.95
CA VAL A 62 -3.31 -6.67 3.67
C VAL A 62 -3.13 -5.25 3.13
N SER A 63 -1.89 -4.84 2.85
CA SER A 63 -1.60 -3.53 2.24
C SER A 63 -2.31 -3.36 0.90
N ILE A 64 -2.17 -4.33 0.00
CA ILE A 64 -2.81 -4.33 -1.33
C ILE A 64 -4.33 -4.27 -1.20
N VAL A 65 -4.93 -5.11 -0.37
CA VAL A 65 -6.39 -5.09 -0.14
C VAL A 65 -6.85 -3.74 0.41
N GLY A 66 -6.08 -3.16 1.34
CA GLY A 66 -6.30 -1.81 1.86
C GLY A 66 -6.28 -0.74 0.78
N THR A 67 -5.31 -0.78 -0.14
CA THR A 67 -5.24 0.17 -1.27
C THR A 67 -6.45 0.06 -2.20
N VAL A 68 -6.91 -1.16 -2.47
CA VAL A 68 -8.11 -1.40 -3.30
C VAL A 68 -9.35 -0.84 -2.61
N ALA A 69 -9.55 -1.14 -1.33
CA ALA A 69 -10.65 -0.57 -0.54
C ALA A 69 -10.60 0.97 -0.54
N ALA A 70 -9.40 1.53 -0.40
CA ALA A 70 -9.19 2.97 -0.40
C ALA A 70 -9.64 3.63 -1.71
N GLN A 71 -9.32 2.99 -2.83
CA GLN A 71 -9.66 3.43 -4.18
C GLN A 71 -11.15 3.27 -4.49
N VAL A 72 -11.79 2.19 -4.01
CA VAL A 72 -13.24 2.00 -4.16
C VAL A 72 -13.99 3.12 -3.45
N GLY A 73 -13.65 3.44 -2.20
CA GLY A 73 -14.25 4.56 -1.49
C GLY A 73 -14.05 5.91 -2.22
N ASN A 74 -12.90 6.09 -2.86
CA ASN A 74 -12.57 7.30 -3.60
C ASN A 74 -13.41 7.43 -4.89
N MET A 75 -13.77 6.31 -5.52
CA MET A 75 -14.67 6.29 -6.67
C MET A 75 -16.11 6.63 -6.28
N GLU A 76 -16.60 6.09 -5.15
CA GLU A 76 -17.94 6.42 -4.64
C GLU A 76 -18.10 7.92 -4.40
N GLN A 77 -17.06 8.55 -3.84
CA GLN A 77 -17.08 9.98 -3.55
C GLN A 77 -17.06 10.86 -4.81
N LEU A 78 -16.38 10.42 -5.88
CA LEU A 78 -16.43 11.11 -7.19
C LEU A 78 -17.79 10.99 -7.89
N GLY A 79 -18.55 9.93 -7.59
CA GLY A 79 -19.90 9.72 -8.10
C GLY A 79 -20.98 10.52 -7.35
N ALA A 80 -20.68 11.01 -6.14
CA ALA A 80 -21.59 11.84 -5.37
C ALA A 80 -21.74 13.24 -5.98
N GLN A 81 -22.95 13.81 -5.91
CA GLN A 81 -23.20 15.18 -6.39
C GLN A 81 -22.53 16.26 -5.53
N ASP A 82 -22.20 15.93 -4.28
CA ASP A 82 -21.60 16.87 -3.34
C ASP A 82 -20.07 16.92 -3.47
N ILE A 83 -19.55 18.14 -3.63
CA ILE A 83 -18.12 18.40 -3.67
C ILE A 83 -17.58 18.36 -2.23
N SER A 84 -17.12 17.18 -1.79
CA SER A 84 -16.44 17.01 -0.50
C SER A 84 -14.92 16.97 -0.65
N PHE A 85 -14.22 17.69 0.22
CA PHE A 85 -12.76 17.78 0.27
C PHE A 85 -12.11 16.73 1.19
N GLY A 86 -12.90 15.80 1.76
CA GLY A 86 -12.42 14.77 2.68
C GLY A 86 -12.20 13.41 2.03
N LEU A 87 -11.70 12.44 2.79
CA LEU A 87 -11.83 11.02 2.44
C LEU A 87 -13.11 10.49 3.10
N ASN A 88 -13.86 9.65 2.40
CA ASN A 88 -14.94 8.91 3.03
C ASN A 88 -14.37 7.84 3.99
N SER A 89 -15.22 7.28 4.85
CA SER A 89 -14.80 6.31 5.87
C SER A 89 -14.12 5.07 5.27
N ILE A 90 -14.60 4.59 4.11
CA ILE A 90 -14.03 3.43 3.41
C ILE A 90 -12.62 3.77 2.92
N SER A 91 -12.44 4.94 2.31
CA SER A 91 -11.15 5.45 1.85
C SER A 91 -10.17 5.64 2.99
N ALA A 92 -10.61 6.21 4.10
CA ALA A 92 -9.78 6.43 5.27
C ALA A 92 -9.33 5.10 5.92
N VAL A 93 -10.26 4.17 6.15
CA VAL A 93 -9.95 2.87 6.73
C VAL A 93 -9.06 2.05 5.80
N GLY A 94 -9.35 2.04 4.49
CA GLY A 94 -8.53 1.38 3.48
C GLY A 94 -7.12 1.93 3.45
N MET A 95 -6.96 3.25 3.49
CA MET A 95 -5.65 3.91 3.52
C MET A 95 -4.86 3.56 4.79
N ILE A 96 -5.51 3.56 5.97
CA ILE A 96 -4.87 3.18 7.23
C ILE A 96 -4.44 1.71 7.19
N GLY A 97 -5.29 0.82 6.69
CA GLY A 97 -4.97 -0.59 6.50
C GLY A 97 -3.81 -0.80 5.52
N ALA A 98 -3.79 -0.05 4.42
CA ALA A 98 -2.71 -0.04 3.45
C ALA A 98 -1.37 0.31 4.10
N TRP A 99 -1.33 1.42 4.84
CA TRP A 99 -0.13 1.90 5.52
C TRP A 99 0.33 0.95 6.62
N ALA A 100 -0.58 0.49 7.47
CA ALA A 100 -0.25 -0.45 8.54
C ALA A 100 0.33 -1.75 7.97
N GLY A 101 -0.33 -2.34 6.96
CA GLY A 101 0.15 -3.54 6.29
C GLY A 101 1.51 -3.33 5.62
N PHE A 102 1.71 -2.20 4.92
CA PHE A 102 2.97 -1.89 4.27
C PHE A 102 4.12 -1.74 5.27
N LEU A 103 3.91 -0.96 6.35
CA LEU A 103 4.93 -0.69 7.35
C LEU A 103 5.31 -1.95 8.14
N VAL A 104 4.33 -2.78 8.52
CA VAL A 104 4.60 -4.08 9.16
C VAL A 104 5.34 -4.99 8.18
N GLY A 105 4.89 -5.05 6.92
CA GLY A 105 5.50 -5.88 5.89
C GLY A 105 6.97 -5.55 5.63
N ILE A 106 7.27 -4.28 5.41
CA ILE A 106 8.64 -3.82 5.12
C ILE A 106 9.56 -3.97 6.34
N SER A 107 9.04 -3.73 7.54
CA SER A 107 9.82 -3.91 8.78
C SER A 107 10.15 -5.38 9.04
N SER A 108 9.20 -6.28 8.81
CA SER A 108 9.39 -7.72 8.96
C SER A 108 10.37 -8.28 7.92
N LEU A 109 10.28 -7.80 6.67
CA LEU A 109 11.25 -8.14 5.62
C LEU A 109 12.65 -7.63 5.97
N ALA A 110 12.78 -6.38 6.44
CA ALA A 110 14.06 -5.82 6.85
C ALA A 110 14.67 -6.62 8.02
N TYR A 111 13.86 -6.98 9.02
CA TYR A 111 14.28 -7.83 10.14
C TYR A 111 14.80 -9.19 9.66
N PHE A 112 14.05 -9.87 8.80
CA PHE A 112 14.47 -11.14 8.22
C PHE A 112 15.79 -11.03 7.46
N GLY A 113 15.93 -9.98 6.64
CA GLY A 113 17.14 -9.72 5.88
C GLY A 113 18.37 -9.48 6.75
N VAL A 114 18.24 -8.70 7.83
CA VAL A 114 19.36 -8.43 8.75
C VAL A 114 19.83 -9.70 9.47
N ILE A 115 18.92 -10.56 9.91
CA ILE A 115 19.29 -11.80 10.61
C ILE A 115 19.99 -12.78 9.67
N ASN A 116 19.50 -12.92 8.44
CA ASN A 116 19.99 -13.94 7.51
C ASN A 116 21.14 -13.46 6.59
N VAL A 117 21.48 -12.16 6.59
CA VAL A 117 22.69 -11.63 5.92
C VAL A 117 23.95 -11.81 6.75
N VAL A 118 23.82 -11.99 8.07
CA VAL A 118 24.96 -12.08 9.01
C VAL A 118 25.40 -13.53 9.26
N VAL A 119 24.80 -14.50 8.57
CA VAL A 119 25.12 -15.95 8.64
C VAL A 119 25.61 -16.42 7.27
#